data_AF-A0AAW6EBL4-F1
#
_entry.id   AF-A0AAW6EBL4-F1
#
_cell.length_a   1.000
_cell.length_b   1.000
_cell.length_c   1.000
_cell.angle_alpha   90.00
_cell.angle_beta   90.00
_cell.angle_gamma   90.00
#
_symmetry.space_group_name_H-M   'P 1'
#
loop_
_entity.id
_entity.type
_entity.pdbx_description
1 polymer ?
#
loop_
_entity_poly.entity_id
_entity_poly.type
_entity_poly.pdbx_seq_one_letter_code
_entity_poly.pdbx_strand_id
1 'polypeptide(L)'
;MAKAANPFMHYVADYEKEAEAFLTKYECADAIDNPRPIPIRDIATRLMSLEIIDTEYLSFDGSVQGAIAFMKGIIEVYDWSAEETIGYEVSQPSIFVDADIMNIGRFNNTLAHECFHWWRHRNYFNYKRNHENGTEFAFRCNRGISTTGSLIGGQWSDIDKMEWQAKTIAPKILMPRTAFKKKVDHIYQVLLADNPNADRSIVTEYVIDNVADFFEVSRQSAAIRMYELGYGEAEAYCAGESNAPASQLQHRKATQAKRHQRPISPLDAFKLYRENDLLRATLDTGVFCFSEGYFVLNDDRYLFDAGNGVKSMTPYAKEHLAECTLDFSIKLIPDSLMHGASQMMFRSDSVFNTESAYDANTQNTELFNKAKDFEKKLKRAQATATTPAAWMKKRMAEENWYEYTFESKTGLDKMNFSRVQGETHKFTMRPLIAMGVGLGLDLQEMQEVLRLGGMTFVDGDKEQEAYKYLFTGFYQQDIETCNAFLTEIGVPPLGTKQRL
;
A
#
# COMPACT_ATOMS: atom_id res chain seq x y z
N MET A 1 19.19 12.50 43.35
CA MET A 1 18.22 13.60 43.22
C MET A 1 16.83 12.99 43.18
N ALA A 2 15.92 13.39 44.06
CA ALA A 2 14.53 12.96 43.94
C ALA A 2 14.00 13.44 42.58
N LYS A 3 13.44 12.55 41.75
CA LYS A 3 12.74 12.97 40.53
C LYS A 3 11.66 13.96 40.96
N ALA A 4 11.75 15.22 40.51
CA ALA A 4 10.67 16.17 40.70
C ALA A 4 9.41 15.58 40.06
N ALA A 5 8.28 15.59 40.79
CA ALA A 5 7.02 15.12 40.24
C ALA A 5 6.63 15.98 39.03
N ASN A 6 6.19 15.35 37.93
CA ASN A 6 5.81 16.06 36.72
C ASN A 6 4.66 17.03 37.04
N PRO A 7 4.83 18.36 36.88
CA PRO A 7 3.86 19.36 37.32
C PRO A 7 2.56 19.34 36.52
N PHE A 8 2.52 18.59 35.41
CA PHE A 8 1.35 18.42 34.55
C PHE A 8 0.58 17.13 34.84
N MET A 9 0.96 16.34 35.85
CA MET A 9 0.08 15.27 36.35
C MET A 9 -1.10 15.91 37.10
N HIS A 10 -2.21 16.09 36.39
CA HIS A 10 -3.36 16.80 36.92
C HIS A 10 -4.17 15.93 37.89
N TYR A 11 -4.48 16.45 39.07
CA TYR A 11 -5.40 15.82 40.01
C TYR A 11 -6.82 16.33 39.80
N VAL A 12 -7.74 15.42 39.46
CA VAL A 12 -9.17 15.72 39.30
C VAL A 12 -9.90 15.41 40.61
N ALA A 13 -10.35 16.46 41.30
CA ALA A 13 -11.09 16.32 42.56
C ALA A 13 -12.58 16.00 42.34
N ASP A 14 -13.17 16.56 41.28
CA ASP A 14 -14.58 16.38 40.92
C ASP A 14 -14.68 16.18 39.41
N TYR A 15 -14.95 14.93 39.01
CA TYR A 15 -15.03 14.53 37.61
C TYR A 15 -16.15 15.21 36.84
N GLU A 16 -17.18 15.70 37.53
CA GLU A 16 -18.35 16.32 36.89
C GLU A 16 -18.06 17.77 36.57
N LYS A 17 -17.45 18.49 37.51
CA LYS A 17 -16.93 19.84 37.25
C LYS A 17 -15.84 19.82 36.19
N GLU A 18 -15.00 18.79 36.16
CA GLU A 18 -13.96 18.68 35.12
C GLU A 18 -14.56 18.45 33.73
N ALA A 19 -15.65 17.66 33.63
CA ALA A 19 -16.41 17.51 32.39
C ALA A 19 -17.09 18.84 31.96
N GLU A 20 -17.69 19.58 32.90
CA GLU A 20 -18.26 20.91 32.63
C GLU A 20 -17.18 21.93 32.21
N ALA A 21 -15.99 21.86 32.79
CA ALA A 21 -14.84 22.68 32.40
C ALA A 21 -14.36 22.35 30.98
N PHE A 22 -14.34 21.06 30.59
CA PHE A 22 -14.09 20.65 29.21
C PHE A 22 -15.11 21.28 28.26
N LEU A 23 -16.40 21.16 28.56
CA LEU A 23 -17.48 21.71 27.72
C LEU A 23 -17.38 23.23 27.61
N THR A 24 -17.08 23.92 28.72
CA THR A 24 -16.86 25.37 28.73
C THR A 24 -15.66 25.76 27.88
N LYS A 25 -14.55 25.02 27.99
CA LYS A 25 -13.32 25.27 27.23
C LYS A 25 -13.54 25.14 25.72
N TYR A 26 -14.40 24.22 25.30
CA TYR A 26 -14.67 23.89 23.91
C TYR A 26 -16.05 24.37 23.45
N GLU A 27 -16.45 25.57 23.92
CA GLU A 27 -17.60 26.33 23.40
C GLU A 27 -18.96 25.60 23.46
N CYS A 28 -19.13 24.70 24.43
CA CYS A 28 -20.35 23.91 24.68
C CYS A 28 -20.92 24.11 26.10
N ALA A 29 -20.66 25.27 26.73
CA ALA A 29 -21.15 25.56 28.08
C ALA A 29 -22.69 25.49 28.20
N ASP A 30 -23.41 25.83 27.12
CA ASP A 30 -24.88 25.76 27.06
C ASP A 30 -25.41 24.33 27.24
N ALA A 31 -24.65 23.32 26.83
CA ALA A 31 -25.02 21.91 26.91
C ALA A 31 -25.02 21.35 28.33
N ILE A 32 -24.40 22.06 29.28
CA ILE A 32 -24.38 21.68 30.70
C ILE A 32 -25.82 21.67 31.24
N ASP A 33 -26.60 22.71 30.90
CA ASP A 33 -27.96 22.90 31.38
C ASP A 33 -29.04 22.53 30.36
N ASN A 34 -28.73 22.60 29.07
CA ASN A 34 -29.70 22.37 27.99
C ASN A 34 -29.44 21.00 27.34
N PRO A 35 -30.39 20.05 27.42
CA PRO A 35 -30.22 18.73 26.81
C PRO A 35 -29.99 18.82 25.30
N ARG A 36 -28.82 18.37 24.86
CA ARG A 36 -28.47 18.15 23.45
C ARG A 36 -27.30 17.15 23.33
N PRO A 37 -27.17 16.46 22.19
CA PRO A 37 -25.94 15.73 21.88
C PRO A 37 -24.73 16.68 21.85
N ILE A 38 -23.58 16.17 22.33
CA ILE A 38 -22.31 16.89 22.27
C ILE A 38 -21.64 16.60 20.92
N PRO A 39 -21.31 17.62 20.11
CA PRO A 39 -20.70 17.43 18.80
C PRO A 39 -19.21 17.12 18.95
N ILE A 40 -18.87 15.97 19.54
CA ILE A 40 -17.50 15.63 19.94
C ILE A 40 -16.54 15.55 18.75
N ARG A 41 -17.04 15.13 17.58
CA ARG A 41 -16.27 15.12 16.31
C ARG A 41 -15.87 16.53 15.87
N ASP A 42 -16.77 17.51 16.01
CA ASP A 42 -16.46 18.91 15.69
C ASP A 42 -15.51 19.52 16.71
N ILE A 43 -15.65 19.17 18.00
CA ILE A 43 -14.70 19.59 19.04
C ILE A 43 -13.29 19.09 18.68
N ALA A 44 -13.14 17.81 18.36
CA ALA A 44 -11.86 17.20 18.00
C ALA A 44 -11.25 17.85 16.73
N THR A 45 -12.02 17.96 15.66
CA THR A 45 -11.48 18.40 14.36
C THR A 45 -11.34 19.91 14.24
N ARG A 46 -12.33 20.68 14.71
CA ARG A 46 -12.39 22.14 14.49
C ARG A 46 -11.79 22.94 15.63
N LEU A 47 -12.02 22.54 16.88
CA LEU A 47 -11.57 23.31 18.06
C LEU A 47 -10.24 22.81 18.63
N MET A 48 -9.94 21.51 18.48
CA MET A 48 -8.66 20.92 18.88
C MET A 48 -7.66 20.77 17.73
N SER A 49 -8.11 20.93 16.47
CA SER A 49 -7.30 20.74 15.26
C SER A 49 -6.65 19.35 15.17
N LEU A 50 -7.39 18.31 15.56
CA LEU A 50 -6.95 16.92 15.50
C LEU A 50 -7.49 16.23 14.26
N GLU A 51 -6.67 15.37 13.66
CA GLU A 51 -7.12 14.41 12.66
C GLU A 51 -7.77 13.20 13.33
N ILE A 52 -8.86 12.69 12.78
CA ILE A 52 -9.51 11.47 13.26
C ILE A 52 -9.27 10.37 12.23
N ILE A 53 -8.67 9.27 12.68
CA ILE A 53 -8.38 8.07 11.90
C ILE A 53 -9.28 6.96 12.45
N ASP A 54 -10.37 6.69 11.74
CA ASP A 54 -11.39 5.68 12.08
C ASP A 54 -11.45 4.54 11.05
N THR A 55 -10.41 4.42 10.21
CA THR A 55 -10.29 3.43 9.14
C THR A 55 -9.32 2.28 9.46
N GLU A 56 -8.63 2.35 10.60
CA GLU A 56 -7.56 1.44 10.97
C GLU A 56 -7.95 0.55 12.15
N TYR A 57 -7.44 -0.69 12.16
CA TYR A 57 -7.63 -1.64 13.26
C TYR A 57 -6.43 -1.54 14.19
N LEU A 58 -6.65 -1.39 15.49
CA LEU A 58 -5.60 -1.10 16.46
C LEU A 58 -5.03 -2.37 17.12
N SER A 59 -5.77 -3.49 17.09
CA SER A 59 -5.25 -4.78 17.52
C SER A 59 -6.01 -5.95 16.87
N PHE A 60 -5.35 -7.11 16.79
CA PHE A 60 -5.94 -8.35 16.27
C PHE A 60 -7.16 -8.82 17.08
N ASP A 61 -7.13 -8.66 18.40
CA ASP A 61 -8.09 -9.20 19.36
C ASP A 61 -9.14 -8.18 19.85
N GLY A 62 -9.09 -6.93 19.37
CA GLY A 62 -9.95 -5.84 19.84
C GLY A 62 -9.69 -5.40 21.28
N SER A 63 -8.50 -5.69 21.82
CA SER A 63 -8.05 -5.20 23.13
C SER A 63 -7.82 -3.69 23.17
N VAL A 64 -7.55 -3.06 22.03
CA VAL A 64 -7.35 -1.61 21.90
C VAL A 64 -8.59 -0.96 21.28
N GLN A 65 -9.08 0.13 21.87
CA GLN A 65 -10.28 0.84 21.36
C GLN A 65 -9.94 2.20 20.75
N GLY A 66 -8.90 2.85 21.23
CA GLY A 66 -8.47 4.16 20.76
C GLY A 66 -6.99 4.37 20.98
N ALA A 67 -6.48 5.42 20.36
CA ALA A 67 -5.17 5.96 20.68
C ALA A 67 -5.12 7.46 20.38
N ILE A 68 -4.30 8.21 21.12
CA ILE A 68 -4.02 9.61 20.85
C ILE A 68 -2.53 9.79 20.57
N ALA A 69 -2.21 10.28 19.39
CA ALA A 69 -0.88 10.77 19.04
C ALA A 69 -0.77 12.25 19.41
N PHE A 70 0.09 12.59 20.35
CA PHE A 70 0.31 13.99 20.73
C PHE A 70 1.22 14.74 19.74
N MET A 71 1.97 14.00 18.92
CA MET A 71 2.95 14.50 17.96
C MET A 71 3.22 13.43 16.90
N LYS A 72 4.06 13.76 15.91
CA LYS A 72 4.47 12.82 14.87
C LYS A 72 5.22 11.60 15.43
N GLY A 73 5.04 10.46 14.81
CA GLY A 73 5.68 9.19 15.16
C GLY A 73 5.07 8.03 14.39
N ILE A 74 5.32 6.78 14.82
CA ILE A 74 4.79 5.58 14.17
C ILE A 74 3.96 4.79 15.18
N ILE A 75 2.67 4.63 14.89
CA ILE A 75 1.72 3.84 15.69
C ILE A 75 1.54 2.49 15.02
N GLU A 76 1.47 1.42 15.81
CA GLU A 76 1.16 0.09 15.29
C GLU A 76 -0.34 -0.06 15.02
N VAL A 77 -0.68 -0.54 13.82
CA VAL A 77 -2.02 -0.93 13.39
C VAL A 77 -1.98 -2.37 12.87
N TYR A 78 -3.12 -3.04 12.82
CA TYR A 78 -3.24 -4.42 12.36
C TYR A 78 -3.78 -4.49 10.93
N ASP A 79 -3.03 -5.10 10.04
CA ASP A 79 -3.44 -5.36 8.66
C ASP A 79 -4.11 -6.74 8.55
N TRP A 80 -5.44 -6.76 8.42
CA TRP A 80 -6.19 -8.00 8.23
C TRP A 80 -5.92 -8.69 6.89
N SER A 81 -5.42 -7.97 5.87
CA SER A 81 -5.10 -8.57 4.58
C SER A 81 -3.83 -9.41 4.60
N ALA A 82 -2.86 -9.01 5.43
CA ALA A 82 -1.57 -9.68 5.59
C ALA A 82 -1.44 -10.41 6.94
N GLU A 83 -2.46 -10.33 7.79
CA GLU A 83 -2.52 -10.89 9.14
C GLU A 83 -1.34 -10.48 10.05
N GLU A 84 -0.84 -9.25 9.87
CA GLU A 84 0.36 -8.74 10.53
C GLU A 84 0.15 -7.35 11.14
N THR A 85 0.96 -7.02 12.15
CA THR A 85 1.02 -5.67 12.73
C THR A 85 2.03 -4.83 11.96
N ILE A 86 1.61 -3.66 11.46
CA ILE A 86 2.48 -2.73 10.73
C ILE A 86 2.43 -1.31 11.33
N GLY A 87 3.46 -0.53 11.07
CA GLY A 87 3.57 0.86 11.49
C GLY A 87 2.82 1.81 10.57
N TYR A 88 1.91 2.58 11.15
CA TYR A 88 1.24 3.74 10.57
C TYR A 88 2.01 5.01 10.95
N GLU A 89 2.57 5.72 9.97
CA GLU A 89 3.24 7.00 10.24
C GLU A 89 2.22 8.12 10.44
N VAL A 90 2.29 8.74 11.61
CA VAL A 90 1.49 9.88 12.01
C VAL A 90 2.33 11.14 11.83
N SER A 91 1.85 12.09 11.04
CA SER A 91 2.58 13.32 10.70
C SER A 91 2.22 14.53 11.57
N GLN A 92 1.05 14.48 12.22
CA GLN A 92 0.47 15.55 13.04
C GLN A 92 -0.29 14.94 14.23
N PRO A 93 -0.72 15.72 15.23
CA PRO A 93 -1.54 15.19 16.30
C PRO A 93 -2.86 14.58 15.79
N SER A 94 -3.10 13.33 16.13
CA SER A 94 -4.22 12.54 15.57
C SER A 94 -4.84 11.64 16.64
N ILE A 95 -6.15 11.43 16.54
CA ILE A 95 -6.90 10.45 17.31
C ILE A 95 -7.18 9.24 16.41
N PHE A 96 -6.91 8.05 16.93
CA PHE A 96 -7.36 6.80 16.36
C PHE A 96 -8.57 6.30 17.13
N VAL A 97 -9.61 5.88 16.41
CA VAL A 97 -10.72 5.10 16.94
C VAL A 97 -10.74 3.78 16.18
N ASP A 98 -10.72 2.67 16.90
CA ASP A 98 -10.63 1.35 16.27
C ASP A 98 -11.79 1.11 15.28
N ALA A 99 -11.46 0.68 14.06
CA ALA A 99 -12.41 0.50 12.97
C ALA A 99 -13.48 -0.57 13.22
N ASP A 100 -13.29 -1.50 14.17
CA ASP A 100 -14.36 -2.45 14.57
C ASP A 100 -15.43 -1.78 15.47
N ILE A 101 -15.24 -0.52 15.90
CA ILE A 101 -16.24 0.22 16.68
C ILE A 101 -17.32 0.81 15.76
N MET A 102 -18.29 -0.03 15.39
CA MET A 102 -19.42 0.38 14.54
C MET A 102 -20.57 1.07 15.31
N ASN A 103 -20.67 0.85 16.62
CA ASN A 103 -21.70 1.49 17.44
C ASN A 103 -21.33 2.96 17.66
N ILE A 104 -22.16 3.89 17.15
CA ILE A 104 -21.90 5.34 17.23
C ILE A 104 -21.72 5.84 18.66
N GLY A 105 -22.44 5.27 19.61
CA GLY A 105 -22.31 5.62 21.02
C GLY A 105 -20.98 5.22 21.64
N ARG A 106 -20.45 4.05 21.26
CA ARG A 106 -19.09 3.63 21.64
C ARG A 106 -18.05 4.47 20.93
N PHE A 107 -18.25 4.78 19.66
CA PHE A 107 -17.37 5.66 18.88
C PHE A 107 -17.25 7.04 19.54
N ASN A 108 -18.37 7.69 19.83
CA ASN A 108 -18.42 9.00 20.48
C ASN A 108 -17.76 8.97 21.86
N ASN A 109 -17.96 7.91 22.64
CA ASN A 109 -17.33 7.74 23.94
C ASN A 109 -15.80 7.58 23.84
N THR A 110 -15.31 6.75 22.93
CA THR A 110 -13.87 6.64 22.65
C THR A 110 -13.30 7.98 22.20
N LEU A 111 -13.99 8.69 21.29
CA LEU A 111 -13.54 9.98 20.82
C LEU A 111 -13.48 11.03 21.94
N ALA A 112 -14.47 11.06 22.84
CA ALA A 112 -14.47 11.91 24.03
C ALA A 112 -13.33 11.58 25.00
N HIS A 113 -13.02 10.28 25.17
CA HIS A 113 -11.90 9.79 25.96
C HIS A 113 -10.57 10.33 25.41
N GLU A 114 -10.30 10.17 24.12
CA GLU A 114 -9.07 10.65 23.48
C GLU A 114 -8.99 12.18 23.46
N CYS A 115 -10.12 12.87 23.26
CA CYS A 115 -10.22 14.33 23.39
C CYS A 115 -9.82 14.81 24.80
N PHE A 116 -10.20 14.07 25.85
CA PHE A 116 -9.80 14.39 27.21
C PHE A 116 -8.29 14.22 27.41
N HIS A 117 -7.69 13.16 26.88
CA HIS A 117 -6.24 13.01 26.88
C HIS A 117 -5.55 14.18 26.18
N TRP A 118 -6.04 14.60 25.02
CA TRP A 118 -5.52 15.77 24.33
C TRP A 118 -5.63 17.04 25.18
N TRP A 119 -6.79 17.28 25.81
CA TRP A 119 -6.99 18.48 26.62
C TRP A 119 -6.10 18.50 27.87
N ARG A 120 -6.05 17.40 28.62
CA ARG A 120 -5.49 17.37 29.97
C ARG A 120 -4.09 16.77 30.05
N HIS A 121 -3.80 15.77 29.24
CA HIS A 121 -2.59 14.96 29.38
C HIS A 121 -1.46 15.35 28.41
N ARG A 122 -1.74 16.08 27.32
CA ARG A 122 -0.70 16.45 26.33
C ARG A 122 0.52 17.17 26.91
N ASN A 123 0.30 18.04 27.91
CA ASN A 123 1.40 18.82 28.51
C ASN A 123 2.31 17.97 29.40
N TYR A 124 1.81 16.88 29.97
CA TYR A 124 2.62 15.91 30.70
C TYR A 124 3.66 15.25 29.79
N PHE A 125 3.24 14.84 28.58
CA PHE A 125 4.15 14.25 27.60
C PHE A 125 5.12 15.27 27.00
N ASN A 126 4.67 16.50 26.74
CA ASN A 126 5.56 17.60 26.36
C ASN A 126 6.65 17.87 27.41
N TYR A 127 6.29 17.82 28.71
CA TYR A 127 7.25 17.98 29.79
C TYR A 127 8.25 16.83 29.84
N LYS A 128 7.78 15.57 29.81
CA LYS A 128 8.65 14.38 29.79
C LYS A 128 9.68 14.45 28.67
N ARG A 129 9.25 14.81 27.46
CA ARG A 129 10.16 14.94 26.32
C ARG A 129 11.22 16.02 26.53
N ASN A 130 10.79 17.21 26.93
CA ASN A 130 11.67 18.39 26.98
C ASN A 130 12.56 18.44 28.24
N HIS A 131 12.20 17.74 29.32
CA HIS A 131 12.89 17.84 30.62
C HIS A 131 13.38 16.50 31.15
N GLU A 132 12.86 15.37 30.67
CA GLU A 132 13.21 14.02 31.15
C GLU A 132 13.76 13.12 30.03
N ASN A 133 14.03 13.67 28.84
CA ASN A 133 14.42 12.92 27.64
C ASN A 133 13.47 11.76 27.30
N GLY A 134 12.18 11.92 27.62
CA GLY A 134 11.13 10.97 27.27
C GLY A 134 10.94 10.88 25.76
N THR A 135 10.73 9.67 25.25
CA THR A 135 10.46 9.41 23.83
C THR A 135 9.00 9.03 23.58
N GLU A 136 8.17 9.01 24.63
CA GLU A 136 6.76 8.71 24.51
C GLU A 136 6.04 9.83 23.74
N PHE A 137 5.29 9.44 22.70
CA PHE A 137 4.66 10.40 21.78
C PHE A 137 3.17 10.15 21.56
N ALA A 138 2.70 8.92 21.79
CA ALA A 138 1.29 8.55 21.68
C ALA A 138 0.86 7.59 22.80
N PHE A 139 -0.43 7.56 23.09
CA PHE A 139 -1.06 6.79 24.15
C PHE A 139 -2.02 5.78 23.52
N ARG A 140 -1.83 4.48 23.78
CA ARG A 140 -2.73 3.37 23.43
C ARG A 140 -3.76 3.16 24.55
N CYS A 141 -5.04 3.19 24.22
CA CYS A 141 -6.14 3.07 25.18
C CYS A 141 -6.86 1.73 25.01
N ASN A 142 -6.72 0.88 26.04
CA ASN A 142 -7.23 -0.49 26.04
C ASN A 142 -8.70 -0.53 26.49
N ARG A 143 -9.45 -1.50 25.96
CA ARG A 143 -10.84 -1.77 26.38
C ARG A 143 -10.94 -2.05 27.89
N GLY A 144 -10.03 -2.88 28.37
CA GLY A 144 -9.90 -3.24 29.79
C GLY A 144 -9.00 -2.24 30.51
N ILE A 145 -9.25 -2.04 31.81
CA ILE A 145 -8.32 -1.28 32.66
C ILE A 145 -7.08 -2.15 32.85
N SER A 146 -5.89 -1.57 32.69
CA SER A 146 -4.61 -2.14 33.11
C SER A 146 -4.73 -2.67 34.55
N THR A 147 -4.83 -3.99 34.71
CA THR A 147 -4.77 -4.64 36.03
C THR A 147 -3.33 -4.69 36.57
N THR A 148 -2.35 -4.28 35.76
CA THR A 148 -0.92 -4.30 36.09
C THR A 148 -0.56 -3.43 37.29
N GLY A 149 -1.22 -2.29 37.49
CA GLY A 149 -1.07 -1.49 38.73
C GLY A 149 -1.55 -2.20 40.00
N SER A 150 -2.46 -3.19 39.85
CA SER A 150 -2.91 -4.04 40.95
C SER A 150 -2.04 -5.28 41.16
N LEU A 151 -1.25 -5.69 40.16
CA LEU A 151 -0.43 -6.91 40.19
C LEU A 151 1.02 -6.65 40.66
N ILE A 152 1.54 -5.43 40.49
CA ILE A 152 2.91 -5.07 40.88
C ILE A 152 2.85 -3.99 41.98
N GLY A 153 2.58 -4.40 43.21
CA GLY A 153 2.78 -3.57 44.40
C GLY A 153 1.69 -2.51 44.71
N GLY A 154 0.56 -2.49 44.00
CA GLY A 154 -0.63 -1.75 44.39
C GLY A 154 -0.60 -0.22 44.18
N GLN A 155 0.37 0.31 43.42
CA GLN A 155 0.40 1.74 43.06
C GLN A 155 0.17 1.93 41.56
N TRP A 156 -0.83 2.73 41.21
CA TRP A 156 -1.08 3.13 39.83
C TRP A 156 0.02 4.05 39.32
N SER A 157 0.51 3.77 38.12
CA SER A 157 1.37 4.70 37.40
C SER A 157 0.60 5.98 37.05
N ASP A 158 1.31 7.05 36.71
CA ASP A 158 0.68 8.27 36.19
C ASP A 158 -0.16 7.98 34.95
N ILE A 159 0.29 7.05 34.09
CA ILE A 159 -0.42 6.66 32.87
C ILE A 159 -1.71 5.91 33.23
N ASP A 160 -1.70 5.00 34.21
CA ASP A 160 -2.91 4.32 34.70
C ASP A 160 -3.92 5.34 35.26
N LYS A 161 -3.45 6.35 36.00
CA LYS A 161 -4.30 7.44 36.52
C LYS A 161 -4.91 8.25 35.39
N MET A 162 -4.14 8.60 34.36
CA MET A 162 -4.62 9.35 33.19
C MET A 162 -5.70 8.58 32.44
N GLU A 163 -5.48 7.28 32.18
CA GLU A 163 -6.46 6.41 31.53
C GLU A 163 -7.76 6.33 32.34
N TRP A 164 -7.63 6.19 33.66
CA TRP A 164 -8.79 6.19 34.55
C TRP A 164 -9.56 7.51 34.52
N GLN A 165 -8.86 8.65 34.54
CA GLN A 165 -9.48 9.97 34.45
C GLN A 165 -10.27 10.11 33.15
N ALA A 166 -9.66 9.79 32.01
CA ALA A 166 -10.32 9.86 30.71
C ALA A 166 -11.54 8.94 30.64
N LYS A 167 -11.41 7.69 31.09
CA LYS A 167 -12.50 6.71 31.10
C LYS A 167 -13.69 7.14 31.96
N THR A 168 -13.41 7.80 33.09
CA THR A 168 -14.45 8.28 34.01
C THR A 168 -15.16 9.53 33.48
N ILE A 169 -14.43 10.41 32.79
CA ILE A 169 -14.90 11.73 32.35
C ILE A 169 -15.61 11.66 30.99
N ALA A 170 -15.18 10.80 30.07
CA ALA A 170 -15.77 10.66 28.73
C ALA A 170 -17.32 10.58 28.73
N PRO A 171 -17.97 9.69 29.51
CA PRO A 171 -19.44 9.64 29.55
C PRO A 171 -20.05 10.90 30.18
N LYS A 172 -19.34 11.59 31.09
CA LYS A 172 -19.81 12.82 31.75
C LYS A 172 -19.71 14.04 30.84
N ILE A 173 -18.74 14.07 29.92
CA ILE A 173 -18.68 15.05 28.83
C ILE A 173 -19.91 14.86 27.94
N LEU A 174 -20.17 13.64 27.48
CA LEU A 174 -21.25 13.35 26.53
C LEU A 174 -22.65 13.47 27.15
N MET A 175 -22.77 13.21 28.45
CA MET A 175 -24.01 13.28 29.21
C MET A 175 -23.85 14.19 30.44
N PRO A 176 -23.83 15.53 30.25
CA PRO A 176 -23.66 16.48 31.34
C PRO A 176 -24.77 16.31 32.37
N ARG A 177 -24.42 16.31 33.67
CA ARG A 177 -25.31 15.90 34.75
C ARG A 177 -26.70 16.56 34.68
N THR A 178 -26.75 17.89 34.62
CA THR A 178 -28.02 18.64 34.69
C THR A 178 -28.87 18.40 33.44
N ALA A 179 -28.28 18.53 32.26
CA ALA A 179 -28.93 18.24 30.99
C ALA A 179 -29.46 16.79 30.90
N PHE A 180 -28.65 15.81 31.30
CA PHE A 180 -29.04 14.40 31.24
C PHE A 180 -30.24 14.10 32.15
N LYS A 181 -30.20 14.55 33.42
CA LYS A 181 -31.33 14.38 34.35
C LYS A 181 -32.61 15.01 33.84
N LYS A 182 -32.54 16.25 33.31
CA LYS A 182 -33.70 16.93 32.71
C LYS A 182 -34.35 16.07 31.61
N LYS A 183 -33.54 15.45 30.76
CA LYS A 183 -34.05 14.59 29.68
C LYS A 183 -34.66 13.29 30.20
N VAL A 184 -33.98 12.60 31.13
CA VAL A 184 -34.49 11.38 31.78
C VAL A 184 -35.83 11.65 32.46
N ASP A 185 -35.89 12.69 33.30
CA ASP A 185 -37.10 13.06 34.05
C ASP A 185 -38.25 13.43 33.10
N HIS A 186 -37.96 14.15 32.01
CA HIS A 186 -38.95 14.47 30.99
C HIS A 186 -39.53 13.23 30.31
N ILE A 187 -38.70 12.25 29.94
CA ILE A 187 -39.19 11.01 29.30
C ILE A 187 -40.04 10.21 30.28
N TYR A 188 -39.62 10.09 31.55
CA TYR A 188 -40.45 9.45 32.58
C TYR A 188 -41.81 10.14 32.74
N GLN A 189 -41.84 11.49 32.78
CA GLN A 189 -43.08 12.26 32.86
C GLN A 189 -44.01 11.98 31.69
N VAL A 190 -43.48 11.86 30.47
CA VAL A 190 -44.26 11.56 29.27
C VAL A 190 -44.83 10.13 29.31
N LEU A 191 -44.01 9.14 29.65
CA LEU A 191 -44.42 7.72 29.62
C LEU A 191 -45.37 7.33 30.75
N LEU A 192 -45.25 8.01 31.89
CA LEU A 192 -46.07 7.75 33.08
C LEU A 192 -47.22 8.75 33.25
N ALA A 193 -47.47 9.61 32.25
CA ALA A 193 -48.50 10.64 32.31
C ALA A 193 -49.89 10.06 32.66
N ASP A 194 -50.25 8.94 32.05
CA ASP A 194 -51.54 8.28 32.26
C ASP A 194 -51.59 7.45 33.56
N ASN A 195 -50.43 7.09 34.13
CA ASN A 195 -50.31 6.30 35.36
C ASN A 195 -49.14 6.76 36.25
N PRO A 196 -49.26 7.92 36.94
CA PRO A 196 -48.14 8.52 37.68
C PRO A 196 -47.60 7.69 38.85
N ASN A 197 -48.40 6.74 39.35
CA ASN A 197 -48.05 5.84 40.46
C ASN A 197 -47.49 4.49 40.00
N ALA A 198 -47.36 4.26 38.69
CA ALA A 198 -46.77 3.03 38.19
C ALA A 198 -45.28 2.94 38.56
N ASP A 199 -44.81 1.71 38.76
CA ASP A 199 -43.39 1.47 39.00
C ASP A 199 -42.57 1.90 37.76
N ARG A 200 -41.55 2.74 37.98
CA ARG A 200 -40.66 3.23 36.92
C ARG A 200 -39.96 2.10 36.19
N SER A 201 -39.67 1.00 36.89
CA SER A 201 -38.99 -0.18 36.34
C SER A 201 -39.65 -0.72 35.07
N ILE A 202 -40.97 -0.56 34.93
CA ILE A 202 -41.77 -1.01 33.79
C ILE A 202 -41.38 -0.29 32.49
N VAL A 203 -40.96 0.96 32.57
CA VAL A 203 -40.65 1.80 31.39
C VAL A 203 -39.16 2.14 31.27
N THR A 204 -38.34 1.77 32.25
CA THR A 204 -36.91 2.13 32.31
C THR A 204 -36.13 1.70 31.08
N GLU A 205 -36.37 0.50 30.53
CA GLU A 205 -35.72 0.05 29.30
C GLU A 205 -35.93 1.03 28.15
N TYR A 206 -37.17 1.46 27.93
CA TYR A 206 -37.52 2.43 26.89
C TYR A 206 -36.95 3.83 27.18
N VAL A 207 -36.86 4.23 28.45
CA VAL A 207 -36.20 5.48 28.85
C VAL A 207 -34.73 5.45 28.48
N ILE A 208 -34.03 4.35 28.79
CA ILE A 208 -32.62 4.14 28.46
C ILE A 208 -32.41 4.25 26.95
N ASP A 209 -33.23 3.56 26.16
CA ASP A 209 -33.14 3.61 24.69
C ASP A 209 -33.33 5.05 24.18
N ASN A 210 -34.34 5.76 24.69
CA ASN A 210 -34.59 7.16 24.29
C ASN A 210 -33.46 8.11 24.65
N VAL A 211 -32.86 7.99 25.84
CA VAL A 211 -31.74 8.88 26.21
C VAL A 211 -30.45 8.48 25.52
N ALA A 212 -30.24 7.19 25.24
CA ALA A 212 -29.09 6.71 24.48
C ALA A 212 -29.11 7.28 23.06
N ASP A 213 -30.26 7.17 22.39
CA ASP A 213 -30.48 7.74 21.05
C ASP A 213 -30.35 9.27 21.07
N PHE A 214 -30.94 9.95 22.05
CA PHE A 214 -30.92 11.42 22.13
C PHE A 214 -29.53 12.01 22.37
N PHE A 215 -28.70 11.37 23.19
CA PHE A 215 -27.32 11.84 23.46
C PHE A 215 -26.28 11.19 22.53
N GLU A 216 -26.70 10.31 21.60
CA GLU A 216 -25.83 9.56 20.71
C GLU A 216 -24.75 8.76 21.46
N VAL A 217 -25.16 8.08 22.54
CA VAL A 217 -24.31 7.24 23.39
C VAL A 217 -24.76 5.79 23.35
N SER A 218 -23.94 4.86 23.84
CA SER A 218 -24.37 3.47 23.89
C SER A 218 -25.44 3.28 24.96
N ARG A 219 -26.37 2.34 24.72
CA ARG A 219 -27.39 1.94 25.69
C ARG A 219 -26.82 1.65 27.07
N GLN A 220 -25.71 0.90 27.11
CA GLN A 220 -25.01 0.59 28.35
C GLN A 220 -24.45 1.84 29.04
N SER A 221 -23.85 2.77 28.29
CA SER A 221 -23.31 4.02 28.85
C SER A 221 -24.43 4.88 29.45
N ALA A 222 -25.57 4.99 28.76
CA ALA A 222 -26.75 5.66 29.26
C ALA A 222 -27.30 5.03 30.55
N ALA A 223 -27.42 3.70 30.60
CA ALA A 223 -27.87 2.97 31.79
C ALA A 223 -26.94 3.20 32.99
N ILE A 224 -25.62 3.08 32.78
CA ILE A 224 -24.61 3.39 33.81
C ILE A 224 -24.77 4.83 34.29
N ARG A 225 -24.94 5.79 33.37
CA ARG A 225 -25.11 7.20 33.71
C ARG A 225 -26.40 7.48 34.49
N MET A 226 -27.50 6.83 34.14
CA MET A 226 -28.75 6.88 34.92
C MET A 226 -28.51 6.36 36.34
N TYR A 227 -27.89 5.19 36.48
CA TYR A 227 -27.59 4.62 37.79
C TYR A 227 -26.67 5.53 38.63
N GLU A 228 -25.58 6.06 38.05
CA GLU A 228 -24.68 7.03 38.70
C GLU A 228 -25.42 8.27 39.24
N LEU A 229 -26.52 8.68 38.59
CA LEU A 229 -27.26 9.90 38.91
C LEU A 229 -28.49 9.67 39.81
N GLY A 230 -28.65 8.43 40.31
CA GLY A 230 -29.64 8.06 41.32
C GLY A 230 -30.92 7.42 40.78
N TYR A 231 -30.95 7.03 39.50
CA TYR A 231 -32.04 6.23 38.92
C TYR A 231 -31.74 4.74 39.15
N GLY A 232 -32.02 4.24 40.36
CA GLY A 232 -31.65 2.90 40.82
C GLY A 232 -32.20 1.77 39.95
N GLU A 233 -33.37 1.98 39.34
CA GLU A 233 -34.02 1.04 38.42
C GLU A 233 -33.18 0.73 37.17
N ALA A 234 -32.20 1.58 36.82
CA ALA A 234 -31.30 1.36 35.69
C ALA A 234 -30.20 0.32 35.97
N GLU A 235 -29.98 -0.09 37.22
CA GLU A 235 -28.90 -1.01 37.63
C GLU A 235 -28.92 -2.33 36.83
N ALA A 236 -30.11 -2.87 36.58
CA ALA A 236 -30.32 -4.11 35.83
C ALA A 236 -29.78 -4.06 34.39
N TYR A 237 -29.57 -2.86 33.84
CA TYR A 237 -29.13 -2.61 32.47
C TYR A 237 -27.67 -2.15 32.38
N CYS A 238 -26.97 -2.02 33.52
CA CYS A 238 -25.55 -1.64 33.56
C CYS A 238 -24.63 -2.79 33.10
N ALA A 239 -25.08 -4.04 33.24
CA ALA A 239 -24.37 -5.21 32.75
C ALA A 239 -24.40 -5.21 31.21
N GLY A 240 -23.24 -5.38 30.58
CA GLY A 240 -23.15 -5.34 29.12
C GLY A 240 -23.87 -6.52 28.49
N GLU A 241 -24.55 -6.29 27.37
CA GLU A 241 -24.84 -7.36 26.43
C GLU A 241 -23.49 -7.98 26.05
N SER A 242 -23.33 -9.27 26.36
CA SER A 242 -22.20 -10.08 25.90
C SER A 242 -22.07 -9.83 24.40
N ASN A 243 -20.94 -9.26 23.98
CA ASN A 243 -20.64 -9.03 22.57
C ASN A 243 -21.15 -10.21 21.76
N ALA A 244 -22.03 -9.94 20.80
CA ALA A 244 -22.39 -10.92 19.79
C ALA A 244 -21.10 -11.55 19.25
N PRO A 245 -21.08 -12.89 19.04
CA PRO A 245 -19.89 -13.59 18.62
C PRO A 245 -19.35 -12.98 17.32
N ALA A 246 -18.05 -13.20 17.08
CA ALA A 246 -17.20 -12.82 15.96
C ALA A 246 -17.72 -13.15 14.53
N SER A 247 -19.02 -13.28 14.34
CA SER A 247 -19.72 -13.50 13.08
C SER A 247 -19.75 -12.28 12.15
N GLN A 248 -19.23 -11.12 12.56
CA GLN A 248 -19.11 -9.92 11.72
C GLN A 248 -17.69 -9.68 11.17
N LEU A 249 -16.85 -10.73 11.12
CA LEU A 249 -15.53 -10.72 10.46
C LEU A 249 -15.56 -10.41 8.95
N GLN A 250 -16.74 -10.29 8.34
CA GLN A 250 -16.90 -10.33 6.88
C GLN A 250 -16.47 -9.07 6.13
N HIS A 251 -16.03 -7.99 6.80
CA HIS A 251 -15.64 -6.74 6.13
C HIS A 251 -14.39 -6.07 6.73
N ARG A 252 -13.47 -6.83 7.30
CA ARG A 252 -12.18 -6.28 7.72
C ARG A 252 -11.34 -5.93 6.49
N LYS A 253 -10.91 -4.66 6.41
CA LYS A 253 -10.25 -4.08 5.22
C LYS A 253 -8.73 -4.06 5.38
N ALA A 254 -8.03 -3.93 4.26
CA ALA A 254 -6.61 -3.61 4.25
C ALA A 254 -6.37 -2.23 4.88
N THR A 255 -5.27 -2.13 5.62
CA THR A 255 -4.80 -0.87 6.23
C THR A 255 -4.32 0.14 5.19
N GLN A 256 -4.49 1.43 5.49
CA GLN A 256 -3.89 2.52 4.70
C GLN A 256 -2.46 2.88 5.13
N ALA A 257 -1.90 2.20 6.14
CA ALA A 257 -0.51 2.39 6.57
C ALA A 257 0.50 2.01 5.47
N LYS A 258 0.10 1.18 4.50
CA LYS A 258 0.91 0.83 3.33
C LYS A 258 1.12 2.04 2.43
N ARG A 259 2.38 2.31 2.07
CA ARG A 259 2.71 3.39 1.13
C ARG A 259 2.86 2.84 -0.27
N HIS A 260 1.87 3.11 -1.10
CA HIS A 260 1.80 2.65 -2.49
C HIS A 260 2.65 3.50 -3.45
N GLN A 261 2.83 2.98 -4.66
CA GLN A 261 3.51 3.59 -5.81
C GLN A 261 4.93 4.05 -5.50
N ARG A 262 5.66 3.23 -4.74
CA ARG A 262 7.05 3.47 -4.41
C ARG A 262 7.97 2.76 -5.39
N PRO A 263 9.13 3.36 -5.72
CA PRO A 263 10.14 2.67 -6.50
C PRO A 263 10.65 1.46 -5.71
N ILE A 264 10.87 0.36 -6.40
CA ILE A 264 11.39 -0.89 -5.83
C ILE A 264 12.84 -1.13 -6.26
N SER A 265 13.67 -1.58 -5.32
CA SER A 265 15.05 -1.96 -5.63
C SER A 265 15.07 -3.27 -6.45
N PRO A 266 16.04 -3.48 -7.35
CA PRO A 266 16.15 -4.74 -8.08
C PRO A 266 16.27 -5.98 -7.18
N LEU A 267 16.91 -5.81 -6.01
CA LEU A 267 17.06 -6.90 -5.03
C LEU A 267 15.72 -7.27 -4.40
N ASP A 268 14.94 -6.27 -3.95
CA ASP A 268 13.64 -6.53 -3.32
C ASP A 268 12.60 -7.00 -4.34
N ALA A 269 12.66 -6.46 -5.57
CA ALA A 269 11.86 -6.96 -6.68
C ALA A 269 12.15 -8.45 -6.95
N PHE A 270 13.41 -8.87 -6.93
CA PHE A 270 13.79 -10.26 -7.11
C PHE A 270 13.32 -11.15 -5.95
N LYS A 271 13.41 -10.69 -4.70
CA LYS A 271 12.85 -11.41 -3.54
C LYS A 271 11.34 -11.62 -3.72
N LEU A 272 10.59 -10.53 -3.98
CA LEU A 272 9.16 -10.59 -4.19
C LEU A 272 8.77 -11.48 -5.37
N TYR A 273 9.52 -11.44 -6.48
CA TYR A 273 9.29 -12.33 -7.62
C TYR A 273 9.40 -13.82 -7.26
N ARG A 274 10.29 -14.18 -6.33
CA ARG A 274 10.44 -15.56 -5.87
C ARG A 274 9.30 -16.01 -4.96
N GLU A 275 8.75 -15.09 -4.16
CA GLU A 275 7.81 -15.38 -3.09
C GLU A 275 6.35 -15.12 -3.47
N ASN A 276 6.09 -14.27 -4.45
CA ASN A 276 4.75 -13.85 -4.87
C ASN A 276 4.40 -14.41 -6.26
N ASP A 277 3.52 -15.41 -6.28
CA ASP A 277 3.09 -16.10 -7.51
C ASP A 277 2.40 -15.16 -8.51
N LEU A 278 1.62 -14.19 -8.03
CA LEU A 278 0.92 -13.23 -8.89
C LEU A 278 1.91 -12.29 -9.57
N LEU A 279 2.87 -11.74 -8.82
CA LEU A 279 3.93 -10.90 -9.39
C LEU A 279 4.74 -11.69 -10.43
N ARG A 280 5.15 -12.92 -10.09
CA ARG A 280 5.88 -13.79 -11.02
C ARG A 280 5.11 -14.01 -12.32
N ALA A 281 3.85 -14.44 -12.22
CA ALA A 281 2.99 -14.65 -13.38
C ALA A 281 2.76 -13.37 -14.20
N THR A 282 2.78 -12.19 -13.55
CA THR A 282 2.65 -10.88 -14.20
C THR A 282 3.91 -10.52 -14.99
N LEU A 283 5.09 -10.68 -14.39
CA LEU A 283 6.36 -10.35 -15.04
C LEU A 283 6.73 -11.36 -16.13
N ASP A 284 6.38 -12.63 -15.97
CA ASP A 284 6.59 -13.70 -16.95
C ASP A 284 5.84 -13.48 -18.27
N THR A 285 4.86 -12.56 -18.31
CA THR A 285 4.23 -12.13 -19.56
C THR A 285 5.21 -11.45 -20.53
N GLY A 286 6.32 -10.90 -20.02
CA GLY A 286 7.29 -10.12 -20.79
C GLY A 286 6.80 -8.73 -21.21
N VAL A 287 5.64 -8.28 -20.70
CA VAL A 287 5.00 -7.01 -21.07
C VAL A 287 5.52 -5.83 -20.25
N PHE A 288 6.12 -6.07 -19.09
CA PHE A 288 6.66 -5.01 -18.24
C PHE A 288 8.17 -4.86 -18.41
N CYS A 289 8.67 -3.62 -18.41
CA CYS A 289 10.08 -3.28 -18.40
C CYS A 289 10.44 -2.54 -17.13
N PHE A 290 11.58 -2.89 -16.53
CA PHE A 290 12.09 -2.18 -15.36
C PHE A 290 12.77 -0.88 -15.79
N SER A 291 12.29 0.26 -15.30
CA SER A 291 12.84 1.59 -15.58
C SER A 291 12.67 2.50 -14.39
N GLU A 292 13.73 3.20 -13.99
CA GLU A 292 13.72 4.20 -12.90
C GLU A 292 13.13 3.71 -11.56
N GLY A 293 13.23 2.40 -11.27
CA GLY A 293 12.68 1.80 -10.05
C GLY A 293 11.25 1.24 -10.19
N TYR A 294 10.65 1.28 -11.37
CA TYR A 294 9.28 0.83 -11.62
C TYR A 294 9.22 -0.26 -12.69
N PHE A 295 8.25 -1.17 -12.57
CA PHE A 295 7.88 -2.08 -13.65
C PHE A 295 6.78 -1.45 -14.50
N VAL A 296 7.16 -0.89 -15.65
CA VAL A 296 6.30 -0.09 -16.52
C VAL A 296 5.82 -0.91 -17.71
N LEU A 297 4.57 -0.72 -18.13
CA LEU A 297 4.06 -1.30 -19.37
C LEU A 297 4.94 -0.94 -20.57
N ASN A 298 5.34 -1.95 -21.34
CA ASN A 298 6.18 -1.81 -22.52
C ASN A 298 5.35 -1.29 -23.72
N ASP A 299 5.04 -0.01 -23.69
CA ASP A 299 4.26 0.74 -24.67
C ASP A 299 4.96 2.10 -24.91
N ASP A 300 5.06 2.53 -26.16
CA ASP A 300 5.77 3.76 -26.55
C ASP A 300 5.14 5.03 -25.96
N ARG A 301 3.89 4.95 -25.46
CA ARG A 301 3.26 6.01 -24.67
C ARG A 301 3.94 6.23 -23.32
N TYR A 302 4.50 5.17 -22.74
CA TYR A 302 5.06 5.18 -21.38
C TYR A 302 6.58 5.09 -21.35
N LEU A 303 7.20 4.48 -22.37
CA LEU A 303 8.64 4.29 -22.46
C LEU A 303 9.19 4.85 -23.78
N PHE A 304 10.40 5.38 -23.74
CA PHE A 304 11.19 5.71 -24.93
C PHE A 304 12.60 5.13 -24.82
N ASP A 305 13.26 4.92 -25.96
CA ASP A 305 14.65 4.47 -26.01
C ASP A 305 15.58 5.67 -25.73
N ALA A 306 16.31 5.61 -24.62
CA ALA A 306 17.28 6.62 -24.23
C ALA A 306 18.66 6.42 -24.88
N GLY A 307 18.81 5.38 -25.72
CA GLY A 307 20.04 4.97 -26.37
C GLY A 307 20.59 3.67 -25.78
N ASN A 308 21.34 2.92 -26.60
CA ASN A 308 21.98 1.64 -26.24
C ASN A 308 21.00 0.56 -25.71
N GLY A 309 19.72 0.62 -26.11
CA GLY A 309 18.69 -0.34 -25.69
C GLY A 309 18.18 -0.10 -24.26
N VAL A 310 18.54 1.02 -23.62
CA VAL A 310 18.04 1.40 -22.30
C VAL A 310 16.72 2.15 -22.46
N LYS A 311 15.66 1.64 -21.84
CA LYS A 311 14.33 2.30 -21.85
C LYS A 311 14.17 3.22 -20.65
N SER A 312 13.72 4.44 -20.90
CA SER A 312 13.41 5.46 -19.89
C SER A 312 11.93 5.84 -19.94
N MET A 313 11.40 6.31 -18.80
CA MET A 313 9.99 6.68 -18.68
C MET A 313 9.73 8.03 -19.33
N THR A 314 8.64 8.12 -20.12
CA THR A 314 8.16 9.39 -20.67
C THR A 314 7.72 10.34 -19.55
N PRO A 315 7.72 11.67 -19.76
CA PRO A 315 7.14 12.61 -18.80
C PRO A 315 5.70 12.26 -18.42
N TYR A 316 4.90 11.81 -19.40
CA TYR A 316 3.53 11.35 -19.17
C TYR A 316 3.48 10.19 -18.18
N ALA A 317 4.33 9.15 -18.35
CA ALA A 317 4.36 8.02 -17.43
C ALA A 317 4.72 8.43 -15.98
N LYS A 318 5.61 9.41 -15.80
CA LYS A 318 6.02 9.90 -14.47
C LYS A 318 4.88 10.61 -13.74
N GLU A 319 3.97 11.25 -14.46
CA GLU A 319 2.77 11.90 -13.91
C GLU A 319 1.59 10.92 -13.72
N HIS A 320 1.62 9.76 -14.38
CA HIS A 320 0.52 8.79 -14.43
C HIS A 320 0.97 7.38 -14.01
N LEU A 321 1.76 7.27 -12.93
CA LEU A 321 2.32 5.99 -12.47
C LEU A 321 1.25 4.91 -12.26
N ALA A 322 0.09 5.28 -11.70
CA ALA A 322 -1.02 4.38 -11.45
C ALA A 322 -1.53 3.66 -12.72
N GLU A 323 -1.45 4.33 -13.86
CA GLU A 323 -1.98 3.84 -15.13
C GLU A 323 -1.08 2.78 -15.76
N CYS A 324 0.24 2.90 -15.56
CA CYS A 324 1.23 2.22 -16.38
C CYS A 324 2.30 1.43 -15.59
N THR A 325 2.34 1.54 -14.26
CA THR A 325 3.34 0.85 -13.42
C THR A 325 2.70 -0.15 -12.47
N LEU A 326 3.36 -1.28 -12.25
CA LEU A 326 2.98 -2.16 -11.15
C LEU A 326 3.17 -1.44 -9.81
N ASP A 327 2.17 -1.58 -8.95
CA ASP A 327 2.13 -0.97 -7.63
C ASP A 327 2.83 -1.85 -6.61
N PHE A 328 3.91 -1.32 -6.05
CA PHE A 328 4.59 -1.88 -4.89
C PHE A 328 4.31 -0.99 -3.68
N SER A 329 3.96 -1.64 -2.58
CA SER A 329 3.73 -0.98 -1.31
C SER A 329 4.96 -1.12 -0.41
N ILE A 330 5.18 -0.13 0.44
CA ILE A 330 6.15 -0.20 1.53
C ILE A 330 5.40 -0.33 2.85
N LYS A 331 5.80 -1.30 3.66
CA LYS A 331 5.32 -1.54 5.01
C LYS A 331 6.41 -1.24 6.03
N LEU A 332 6.00 -0.74 7.19
CA LEU A 332 6.88 -0.58 8.35
C LEU A 332 6.63 -1.75 9.29
N ILE A 333 7.60 -2.64 9.44
CA ILE A 333 7.47 -3.82 10.31
C ILE A 333 8.15 -3.52 11.65
N PRO A 334 7.43 -3.58 12.78
CA PRO A 334 8.03 -3.36 14.09
C PRO A 334 9.09 -4.43 14.38
N ASP A 335 10.26 -4.01 14.89
CA ASP A 335 11.26 -4.96 15.36
C ASP A 335 10.73 -5.69 16.61
N SER A 336 10.54 -7.00 16.49
CA SER A 336 9.87 -7.86 17.49
C SER A 336 10.61 -7.90 18.84
N LEU A 337 11.87 -7.49 18.91
CA LEU A 337 12.62 -7.39 20.18
C LEU A 337 12.27 -6.14 21.00
N MET A 338 11.69 -5.11 20.39
CA MET A 338 11.45 -3.80 21.02
C MET A 338 9.95 -3.48 21.22
N HIS A 339 9.06 -4.23 20.58
CA HIS A 339 7.62 -3.99 20.56
C HIS A 339 6.88 -5.04 21.41
N GLY A 340 6.88 -4.82 22.73
CA GLY A 340 6.09 -5.64 23.65
C GLY A 340 4.62 -5.21 23.66
N ALA A 341 3.70 -6.16 23.45
CA ALA A 341 2.24 -5.95 23.38
C ALA A 341 1.58 -5.32 24.64
N SER A 342 2.35 -5.05 25.70
CA SER A 342 1.84 -4.65 27.03
C SER A 342 2.16 -3.19 27.40
N GLN A 343 2.69 -2.39 26.48
CA GLN A 343 2.99 -0.98 26.76
C GLN A 343 1.84 -0.07 26.28
N MET A 344 1.26 0.71 27.21
CA MET A 344 0.21 1.71 26.90
C MET A 344 0.76 2.94 26.16
N MET A 345 2.08 3.06 26.01
CA MET A 345 2.73 4.22 25.39
C MET A 345 3.49 3.79 24.13
N PHE A 346 3.27 4.52 23.04
CA PHE A 346 4.13 4.43 21.86
C PHE A 346 5.33 5.37 22.00
N ARG A 347 6.48 4.92 21.51
CA ARG A 347 7.75 5.63 21.67
C ARG A 347 8.39 5.95 20.31
N SER A 348 9.03 7.11 20.22
CA SER A 348 9.65 7.58 18.99
C SER A 348 11.01 6.93 18.71
N ASP A 349 11.60 6.27 19.70
CA ASP A 349 12.84 5.47 19.58
C ASP A 349 12.58 4.00 19.22
N SER A 350 11.31 3.62 19.00
CA SER A 350 10.93 2.33 18.44
C SER A 350 11.53 2.11 17.03
N VAL A 351 12.08 0.93 16.80
CA VAL A 351 12.73 0.56 15.54
C VAL A 351 11.75 -0.15 14.61
N PHE A 352 11.61 0.38 13.39
CA PHE A 352 10.79 -0.22 12.33
C PHE A 352 11.67 -0.55 11.12
N ASN A 353 11.54 -1.77 10.63
CA ASN A 353 12.15 -2.19 9.37
C ASN A 353 11.23 -1.84 8.20
N THR A 354 11.83 -1.50 7.07
CA THR A 354 11.09 -1.19 5.85
C THR A 354 11.07 -2.41 4.95
N GLU A 355 9.88 -2.88 4.59
CA GLU A 355 9.71 -4.03 3.70
C GLU A 355 8.84 -3.65 2.49
N SER A 356 9.27 -4.10 1.31
CA SER A 356 8.48 -3.95 0.08
C SER A 356 7.49 -5.09 -0.03
N ALA A 357 6.30 -4.81 -0.53
CA ALA A 357 5.25 -5.79 -0.76
C ALA A 357 4.56 -5.57 -2.11
N TYR A 358 3.97 -6.65 -2.63
CA TYR A 358 3.16 -6.64 -3.85
C TYR A 358 1.80 -7.23 -3.54
N ASP A 359 0.78 -6.38 -3.51
CA ASP A 359 -0.59 -6.77 -3.16
C ASP A 359 -1.45 -6.93 -4.42
N ALA A 360 -2.45 -7.82 -4.37
CA ALA A 360 -3.46 -7.99 -5.42
C ALA A 360 -4.52 -6.87 -5.38
N ASN A 361 -4.07 -5.61 -5.43
CA ASN A 361 -4.96 -4.47 -5.44
C ASN A 361 -5.62 -4.25 -6.81
N THR A 362 -6.55 -3.30 -6.88
CA THR A 362 -7.30 -2.97 -8.11
C THR A 362 -6.36 -2.63 -9.27
N GLN A 363 -5.35 -1.78 -9.03
CA GLN A 363 -4.38 -1.36 -10.05
C GLN A 363 -3.60 -2.56 -10.62
N ASN A 364 -2.99 -3.37 -9.76
CA ASN A 364 -2.21 -4.53 -10.16
C ASN A 364 -3.05 -5.57 -10.87
N THR A 365 -4.29 -5.78 -10.43
CA THR A 365 -5.23 -6.71 -11.06
C THR A 365 -5.62 -6.25 -12.47
N GLU A 366 -5.92 -4.96 -12.65
CA GLU A 366 -6.22 -4.39 -13.96
C GLU A 366 -5.01 -4.45 -14.91
N LEU A 367 -3.82 -4.12 -14.40
CA LEU A 367 -2.58 -4.18 -15.16
C LEU A 367 -2.20 -5.61 -15.56
N PHE A 368 -2.41 -6.58 -14.69
CA PHE A 368 -2.22 -8.00 -15.02
C PHE A 368 -3.14 -8.42 -16.17
N ASN A 369 -4.42 -8.05 -16.12
CA ASN A 369 -5.39 -8.35 -17.17
C ASN A 369 -5.00 -7.69 -18.50
N LYS A 370 -4.62 -6.40 -18.47
CA LYS A 370 -4.07 -5.69 -19.64
C LYS A 370 -2.85 -6.42 -20.18
N ALA A 371 -1.92 -6.83 -19.33
CA ALA A 371 -0.70 -7.54 -19.71
C ALA A 371 -1.00 -8.86 -20.41
N LYS A 372 -2.03 -9.62 -20.00
CA LYS A 372 -2.44 -10.85 -20.71
C LYS A 372 -2.90 -10.60 -22.14
N ASP A 373 -3.55 -9.48 -22.41
CA ASP A 373 -3.94 -9.12 -23.77
C ASP A 373 -2.76 -8.60 -24.60
N PHE A 374 -1.84 -7.87 -23.98
CA PHE A 374 -0.56 -7.51 -24.59
C PHE A 374 0.31 -8.73 -24.89
N GLU A 375 0.37 -9.72 -24.00
CA GLU A 375 1.10 -10.98 -24.18
C GLU A 375 0.60 -11.71 -25.45
N LYS A 376 -0.73 -11.78 -25.64
CA LYS A 376 -1.32 -12.36 -26.86
C LYS A 376 -0.92 -11.56 -28.11
N LYS A 377 -0.96 -10.22 -28.04
CA LYS A 377 -0.54 -9.34 -29.15
C LYS A 377 0.95 -9.52 -29.46
N LEU A 378 1.80 -9.58 -28.45
CA LEU A 378 3.25 -9.78 -28.58
C LEU A 378 3.56 -11.12 -29.24
N LYS A 379 2.93 -12.21 -28.77
CA LYS A 379 3.08 -13.54 -29.40
C LYS A 379 2.61 -13.55 -30.86
N ARG A 380 1.53 -12.85 -31.18
CA ARG A 380 1.07 -12.67 -32.58
C ARG A 380 2.07 -11.87 -33.41
N ALA A 381 2.57 -10.75 -32.89
CA ALA A 381 3.54 -9.90 -33.56
C ALA A 381 4.86 -10.64 -33.84
N GLN A 382 5.35 -11.41 -32.85
CA GLN A 382 6.53 -12.28 -32.98
C GLN A 382 6.30 -13.39 -34.01
N ALA A 383 5.08 -13.94 -34.11
CA ALA A 383 4.74 -14.93 -35.13
C ALA A 383 4.64 -14.33 -36.55
N THR A 384 4.39 -13.03 -36.68
CA THR A 384 4.30 -12.29 -37.96
C THR A 384 5.58 -11.55 -38.35
N ALA A 385 6.62 -11.55 -37.52
CA ALA A 385 7.87 -10.85 -37.81
C ALA A 385 8.63 -11.56 -38.95
N THR A 386 8.91 -10.84 -40.04
CA THR A 386 9.69 -11.34 -41.18
C THR A 386 11.06 -11.80 -40.70
N THR A 387 11.36 -13.10 -40.82
CA THR A 387 12.68 -13.63 -40.48
C THR A 387 13.70 -13.30 -41.58
N PRO A 388 15.02 -13.42 -41.32
CA PRO A 388 16.03 -13.33 -42.37
C PRO A 388 15.79 -14.32 -43.52
N ALA A 389 15.33 -15.53 -43.21
CA ALA A 389 15.02 -16.55 -44.21
C ALA A 389 13.83 -16.15 -45.10
N ALA A 390 12.77 -15.60 -44.51
CA ALA A 390 11.61 -15.09 -45.25
C ALA A 390 11.98 -13.88 -46.13
N TRP A 391 12.82 -12.97 -45.62
CA TRP A 391 13.33 -11.83 -46.38
C TRP A 391 14.15 -12.29 -47.60
N MET A 392 15.11 -13.21 -47.38
CA MET A 392 15.95 -13.77 -48.44
C MET A 392 15.11 -14.52 -49.48
N LYS A 393 14.11 -15.31 -49.05
CA LYS A 393 13.19 -16.02 -49.96
C LYS A 393 12.43 -15.05 -50.87
N LYS A 394 11.92 -13.94 -50.31
CA LYS A 394 11.21 -12.92 -51.08
C LYS A 394 12.11 -12.32 -52.16
N ARG A 395 13.33 -11.93 -51.80
CA ARG A 395 14.30 -11.34 -52.74
C ARG A 395 14.72 -12.32 -53.83
N MET A 396 14.93 -13.57 -53.48
CA MET A 396 15.23 -14.66 -54.43
C MET A 396 14.07 -14.87 -55.42
N ALA A 397 12.82 -14.75 -54.98
CA ALA A 397 11.66 -14.87 -55.85
C ALA A 397 11.55 -13.70 -56.84
N GLU A 398 11.83 -12.47 -56.39
CA GLU A 398 11.87 -11.27 -57.25
C GLU A 398 12.90 -11.41 -58.39
N GLU A 399 14.04 -12.01 -58.08
CA GLU A 399 15.14 -12.26 -59.03
C GLU A 399 14.98 -13.59 -59.81
N ASN A 400 13.86 -14.31 -59.65
CA ASN A 400 13.57 -15.61 -60.27
C ASN A 400 14.66 -16.68 -60.01
N TRP A 401 15.16 -16.76 -58.78
CA TRP A 401 16.15 -17.76 -58.40
C TRP A 401 15.54 -19.15 -58.20
N TYR A 402 16.22 -20.15 -58.77
CA TYR A 402 15.99 -21.56 -58.52
C TYR A 402 17.21 -22.17 -57.81
N GLU A 403 17.11 -23.41 -57.34
CA GLU A 403 18.15 -24.12 -56.58
C GLU A 403 19.54 -23.99 -57.23
N TYR A 404 19.64 -24.24 -58.53
CA TYR A 404 20.89 -24.11 -59.29
C TYR A 404 21.48 -22.68 -59.24
N THR A 405 20.64 -21.66 -59.41
CA THR A 405 21.05 -20.25 -59.35
C THR A 405 21.55 -19.89 -57.97
N PHE A 406 20.89 -20.38 -56.92
CA PHE A 406 21.29 -20.19 -55.54
C PHE A 406 22.67 -20.78 -55.26
N GLU A 407 22.90 -22.05 -55.62
CA GLU A 407 24.19 -22.71 -55.39
C GLU A 407 25.31 -22.01 -56.18
N SER A 408 25.03 -21.61 -57.42
CA SER A 408 26.00 -20.92 -58.27
C SER A 408 26.36 -19.53 -57.76
N LYS A 409 25.39 -18.75 -57.25
CA LYS A 409 25.61 -17.36 -56.83
C LYS A 409 26.06 -17.18 -55.38
N THR A 410 25.80 -18.17 -54.51
CA THR A 410 26.12 -18.06 -53.08
C THR A 410 27.23 -19.01 -52.64
N GLY A 411 27.53 -20.05 -53.44
CA GLY A 411 28.44 -21.13 -53.06
C GLY A 411 27.93 -21.99 -51.89
N LEU A 412 26.67 -21.84 -51.47
CA LEU A 412 26.03 -22.66 -50.45
C LEU A 412 25.35 -23.88 -51.07
N ASP A 413 25.11 -24.92 -50.27
CA ASP A 413 24.46 -26.15 -50.72
C ASP A 413 22.93 -26.04 -50.86
N LYS A 414 22.33 -27.01 -51.55
CA LYS A 414 20.87 -27.20 -51.63
C LYS A 414 20.13 -27.27 -50.29
N MET A 415 20.81 -27.65 -49.20
CA MET A 415 20.20 -27.69 -47.86
C MET A 415 19.92 -26.28 -47.35
N ASN A 416 20.84 -25.34 -47.59
CA ASN A 416 20.62 -23.93 -47.28
C ASN A 416 19.49 -23.35 -48.14
N PHE A 417 19.39 -23.71 -49.42
CA PHE A 417 18.24 -23.32 -50.26
C PHE A 417 16.92 -23.80 -49.66
N SER A 418 16.84 -25.09 -49.29
CA SER A 418 15.65 -25.68 -48.65
C SER A 418 15.28 -24.98 -47.33
N ARG A 419 16.28 -24.59 -46.53
CA ARG A 419 16.09 -23.84 -45.28
C ARG A 419 15.54 -22.42 -45.51
N VAL A 420 15.97 -21.75 -46.58
CA VAL A 420 15.39 -20.45 -47.00
C VAL A 420 13.92 -20.63 -47.39
N GLN A 421 13.59 -21.68 -48.16
CA GLN A 421 12.21 -21.96 -48.56
C GLN A 421 11.28 -22.22 -47.37
N GLY A 422 11.81 -22.76 -46.27
CA GLY A 422 11.10 -22.99 -45.01
C GLY A 422 10.87 -21.76 -44.13
N GLU A 423 11.39 -20.58 -44.51
CA GLU A 423 11.14 -19.25 -43.93
C GLU A 423 11.42 -19.05 -42.43
N THR A 424 11.70 -20.09 -41.66
CA THR A 424 11.78 -20.04 -40.19
C THR A 424 13.17 -20.38 -39.66
N HIS A 425 14.09 -20.78 -40.55
CA HIS A 425 15.43 -21.21 -40.18
C HIS A 425 16.28 -20.05 -39.66
N LYS A 426 16.96 -20.28 -38.52
CA LYS A 426 17.90 -19.32 -37.93
C LYS A 426 19.29 -19.51 -38.54
N PHE A 427 19.62 -18.71 -39.55
CA PHE A 427 20.94 -18.69 -40.14
C PHE A 427 21.96 -17.95 -39.28
N THR A 428 23.22 -18.41 -39.32
CA THR A 428 24.36 -17.65 -38.81
C THR A 428 24.76 -16.55 -39.79
N MET A 429 25.64 -15.63 -39.38
CA MET A 429 26.03 -14.48 -40.21
C MET A 429 26.62 -14.90 -41.57
N ARG A 430 27.60 -15.83 -41.61
CA ARG A 430 28.28 -16.20 -42.86
C ARG A 430 27.34 -16.66 -44.00
N PRO A 431 26.38 -17.59 -43.79
CA PRO A 431 25.38 -17.92 -44.80
C PRO A 431 24.57 -16.71 -45.27
N LEU A 432 24.16 -15.81 -44.37
CA LEU A 432 23.41 -14.61 -44.73
C LEU A 432 24.25 -13.65 -45.57
N ILE A 433 25.52 -13.48 -45.23
CA ILE A 433 26.47 -12.68 -46.02
C ILE A 433 26.66 -13.29 -47.40
N ALA A 434 26.84 -14.61 -47.51
CA ALA A 434 26.96 -15.31 -48.80
C ALA A 434 25.70 -15.15 -49.67
N MET A 435 24.51 -15.24 -49.06
CA MET A 435 23.23 -14.97 -49.73
C MET A 435 23.12 -13.51 -50.17
N GLY A 436 23.53 -12.57 -49.31
CA GLY A 436 23.50 -11.14 -49.62
C GLY A 436 24.42 -10.76 -50.77
N VAL A 437 25.64 -11.29 -50.79
CA VAL A 437 26.59 -11.10 -51.90
C VAL A 437 26.01 -11.67 -53.19
N GLY A 438 25.49 -12.91 -53.16
CA GLY A 438 24.90 -13.52 -54.34
C GLY A 438 23.71 -12.74 -54.90
N LEU A 439 22.87 -12.16 -54.03
CA LEU A 439 21.73 -11.31 -54.38
C LEU A 439 22.12 -9.89 -54.79
N GLY A 440 23.39 -9.50 -54.65
CA GLY A 440 23.86 -8.15 -54.96
C GLY A 440 23.26 -7.08 -54.05
N LEU A 441 23.00 -7.41 -52.78
CA LEU A 441 22.43 -6.48 -51.81
C LEU A 441 23.37 -5.31 -51.55
N ASP A 442 22.80 -4.14 -51.26
CA ASP A 442 23.58 -3.03 -50.71
C ASP A 442 23.79 -3.17 -49.19
N LEU A 443 24.60 -2.27 -48.61
CA LEU A 443 24.88 -2.30 -47.17
C LEU A 443 23.61 -2.13 -46.33
N GLN A 444 22.66 -1.29 -46.74
CA GLN A 444 21.44 -1.03 -45.98
C GLN A 444 20.53 -2.26 -45.97
N GLU A 445 20.34 -2.89 -47.13
CA GLU A 445 19.59 -4.13 -47.29
C GLU A 445 20.21 -5.26 -46.45
N MET A 446 21.54 -5.41 -46.49
CA MET A 446 22.23 -6.43 -45.71
C MET A 446 22.14 -6.19 -44.20
N GLN A 447 22.27 -4.93 -43.76
CA GLN A 447 22.09 -4.57 -42.35
C GLN A 447 20.68 -4.86 -41.86
N GLU A 448 19.65 -4.64 -42.69
CA GLU A 448 18.28 -5.01 -42.35
C GLU A 448 18.13 -6.52 -42.17
N VAL A 449 18.70 -7.34 -43.06
CA VAL A 449 18.66 -8.81 -42.93
C VAL A 449 19.34 -9.27 -41.63
N LEU A 450 20.50 -8.71 -41.28
CA LEU A 450 21.19 -9.05 -40.04
C LEU A 450 20.36 -8.62 -38.82
N ARG A 451 19.75 -7.42 -38.87
CA ARG A 451 18.89 -6.90 -37.82
C ARG A 451 17.69 -7.82 -37.56
N LEU A 452 17.05 -8.32 -38.61
CA LEU A 452 15.95 -9.31 -38.52
C LEU A 452 16.39 -10.62 -37.84
N GLY A 453 17.69 -10.95 -37.90
CA GLY A 453 18.29 -12.11 -37.24
C GLY A 453 18.88 -11.83 -35.86
N GLY A 454 18.77 -10.60 -35.35
CA GLY A 454 19.39 -10.18 -34.09
C GLY A 454 20.91 -10.02 -34.17
N MET A 455 21.45 -9.75 -35.36
CA MET A 455 22.88 -9.60 -35.64
C MET A 455 23.20 -8.16 -36.09
N THR A 456 24.43 -7.72 -35.87
CA THR A 456 25.00 -6.48 -36.42
C THR A 456 26.47 -6.69 -36.74
N PHE A 457 27.03 -5.91 -37.66
CA PHE A 457 28.48 -5.84 -37.83
C PHE A 457 29.09 -5.19 -36.59
N VAL A 458 30.17 -5.78 -36.07
CA VAL A 458 30.94 -5.27 -34.93
C VAL A 458 32.20 -4.58 -35.44
N ASP A 459 32.36 -3.30 -35.12
CA ASP A 459 33.57 -2.55 -35.46
C ASP A 459 34.76 -3.07 -34.60
N GLY A 460 35.94 -3.22 -35.20
CA GLY A 460 37.14 -3.81 -34.59
C GLY A 460 37.29 -5.33 -34.80
N ASP A 461 36.27 -6.02 -35.31
CA ASP A 461 36.36 -7.41 -35.77
C ASP A 461 36.75 -7.44 -37.26
N LYS A 462 37.98 -7.86 -37.54
CA LYS A 462 38.55 -7.91 -38.89
C LYS A 462 37.69 -8.70 -39.89
N GLU A 463 37.04 -9.78 -39.46
CA GLU A 463 36.19 -10.60 -40.33
C GLU A 463 34.88 -9.88 -40.66
N GLN A 464 34.26 -9.22 -39.68
CA GLN A 464 32.99 -8.52 -39.89
C GLN A 464 33.17 -7.19 -40.63
N GLU A 465 34.29 -6.50 -40.42
CA GLU A 465 34.69 -5.35 -41.23
C GLU A 465 34.90 -5.72 -42.69
N ALA A 466 35.54 -6.87 -42.94
CA ALA A 466 35.68 -7.41 -44.29
C ALA A 466 34.33 -7.73 -44.93
N TYR A 467 33.39 -8.33 -44.20
CA TYR A 467 32.04 -8.58 -44.71
C TYR A 467 31.28 -7.28 -45.01
N LYS A 468 31.34 -6.28 -44.12
CA LYS A 468 30.76 -4.95 -44.35
C LYS A 468 31.34 -4.28 -45.61
N TYR A 469 32.64 -4.50 -45.86
CA TYR A 469 33.31 -4.00 -47.05
C TYR A 469 32.78 -4.63 -48.36
N LEU A 470 32.32 -5.89 -48.33
CA LEU A 470 31.73 -6.55 -49.51
C LEU A 470 30.49 -5.81 -50.04
N PHE A 471 29.69 -5.20 -49.16
CA PHE A 471 28.46 -4.48 -49.53
C PHE A 471 28.68 -2.98 -49.77
N THR A 472 29.94 -2.54 -49.75
CA THR A 472 30.32 -1.14 -50.01
C THR A 472 31.37 -1.05 -51.09
N GLY A 473 32.61 -1.45 -50.80
CA GLY A 473 33.75 -1.38 -51.71
C GLY A 473 33.77 -2.46 -52.79
N PHE A 474 33.07 -3.57 -52.58
CA PHE A 474 32.95 -4.70 -53.53
C PHE A 474 31.50 -4.94 -53.98
N TYR A 475 30.68 -3.90 -53.95
CA TYR A 475 29.27 -3.96 -54.33
C TYR A 475 29.09 -4.50 -55.77
N GLN A 476 28.12 -5.41 -55.94
CA GLN A 476 27.79 -6.12 -57.19
C GLN A 476 28.88 -7.02 -57.79
N GLN A 477 29.97 -7.29 -57.08
CA GLN A 477 30.93 -8.32 -57.51
C GLN A 477 30.38 -9.72 -57.25
N ASP A 478 30.80 -10.70 -58.06
CA ASP A 478 30.43 -12.09 -57.87
C ASP A 478 31.09 -12.71 -56.62
N ILE A 479 30.56 -13.85 -56.17
CA ILE A 479 31.00 -14.53 -54.95
C ILE A 479 32.45 -15.03 -55.08
N GLU A 480 32.90 -15.40 -56.28
CA GLU A 480 34.30 -15.79 -56.53
C GLU A 480 35.27 -14.62 -56.32
N THR A 481 34.94 -13.44 -56.84
CA THR A 481 35.73 -12.22 -56.70
C THR A 481 35.78 -11.76 -55.24
N CYS A 482 34.64 -11.81 -54.55
CA CYS A 482 34.57 -11.54 -53.11
C CYS A 482 35.44 -12.54 -52.32
N ASN A 483 35.40 -13.82 -52.65
CA ASN A 483 36.21 -14.85 -51.97
C ASN A 483 37.71 -14.71 -52.23
N ALA A 484 38.11 -14.27 -53.42
CA ALA A 484 39.51 -13.98 -53.72
C ALA A 484 40.03 -12.85 -52.81
N PHE A 485 39.26 -11.77 -52.66
CA PHE A 485 39.56 -10.68 -51.72
C PHE A 485 39.63 -11.16 -50.27
N LEU A 486 38.62 -11.90 -49.79
CA LEU A 486 38.60 -12.43 -48.42
C LEU A 486 39.85 -13.29 -48.13
N THR A 487 40.24 -14.14 -49.09
CA THR A 487 41.42 -15.00 -48.97
C THR A 487 42.71 -14.16 -48.88
N GLU A 488 42.83 -13.11 -49.69
CA GLU A 488 44.00 -12.20 -49.70
C GLU A 488 44.22 -11.53 -48.34
N ILE A 489 43.14 -11.13 -47.67
CA ILE A 489 43.20 -10.48 -46.35
C ILE A 489 43.19 -11.47 -45.17
N GLY A 490 43.19 -12.77 -45.44
CA GLY A 490 43.20 -13.84 -44.44
C GLY A 490 41.87 -14.06 -43.71
N VAL A 491 40.74 -13.74 -44.36
CA VAL A 491 39.38 -14.03 -43.88
C VAL A 491 38.83 -15.26 -44.60
N PRO A 492 38.13 -16.19 -43.92
CA PRO A 492 37.60 -17.39 -44.57
C PRO A 492 36.62 -17.07 -45.71
N PRO A 493 36.70 -17.79 -46.85
CA PRO A 493 35.79 -17.57 -47.97
C PRO A 493 34.34 -17.94 -47.60
N LEU A 494 33.40 -17.23 -48.21
CA LEU A 494 31.96 -17.43 -48.17
C LEU A 494 31.55 -18.56 -49.12
N GLY A 495 30.46 -19.27 -48.80
CA GLY A 495 29.96 -20.33 -49.67
C GLY A 495 30.94 -21.49 -49.77
N THR A 496 30.93 -22.39 -48.78
CA THR A 496 31.69 -23.62 -48.88
C THR A 496 31.10 -24.53 -49.97
N LYS A 497 31.75 -24.57 -51.14
CA LYS A 497 31.70 -25.77 -51.98
C LYS A 497 32.32 -26.91 -51.17
N GLN A 498 31.49 -27.68 -50.46
CA GLN A 498 31.79 -29.09 -50.22
C GLN A 498 31.83 -29.76 -51.60
N ARG A 499 32.96 -29.67 -52.29
CA ARG A 499 33.36 -30.56 -53.38
C ARG A 499 34.51 -31.36 -52.79
N LEU A 500 34.47 -32.67 -52.64
CA LEU A 500 33.69 -33.73 -53.30
C LEU A 500 33.49 -34.87 -52.29
#